data_AF-A0A915M9Z9-F1
#
_entry.id   AF-A0A915M9Z9-F1
#
_cell.length_a   1.000
_cell.length_b   1.000
_cell.length_c   1.000
_cell.angle_alpha   90.00
_cell.angle_beta   90.00
_cell.angle_gamma   90.00
#
_symmetry.space_group_name_H-M   'P 1'
#
loop_
_entity.id
_entity.type
_entity.pdbx_description
1 polymer ?
#
loop_
_entity_poly.entity_id
_entity_poly.type
_entity_poly.pdbx_seq_one_letter_code
_entity_poly.pdbx_strand_id
1 'polypeptide(L)'
;MALKLSLFYDIKSPNSWIFFKVLKQKIPEWRKYRQITIEYFPVNSTFLHREIYGTDLLCDIVNKKNYAINELNQICDFYNLEKTNFEITDLMIHRSSRALYLFLNLMRQNHPEYYQNLVEKLFEDFWVKSLSFTHTAHFFKIGREIGIPFGELDKTIMHIDDRDNHRDMVSRELHLLLEERITSIPWLRIDSIPNNQKLFGFTNILRLELLDELIKTPFYNPLNYSTEEIIYKKDEEEKTVLEQWLDRNRLKRAMKFLKMLFRLKLVSRCPTVFITRLISDAPLTVRGSNEPLKKIYKDPSLQKEFEKYEMMDPVDINELSRVHQGIARQLDKVNEVRVKEMFIRIYRGMKVCTFWVLVVFAIYFYGCYALGQETFLEEIDEEIAIERGELMVDDSGKTIPTN
;
A
#
# COMPACT_ATOMS: atom_id res chain seq x y z
N MET A 1 -2.72 8.09 33.55
CA MET A 1 -3.50 8.19 32.29
C MET A 1 -3.86 6.79 31.84
N ALA A 2 -5.14 6.54 31.56
CA ALA A 2 -5.58 5.28 31.00
C ALA A 2 -5.51 5.33 29.47
N LEU A 3 -5.09 4.26 28.84
CA LEU A 3 -4.91 4.13 27.39
C LEU A 3 -5.85 3.06 26.85
N LYS A 4 -6.42 3.33 25.68
CA LYS A 4 -7.20 2.38 24.91
C LYS A 4 -6.42 2.02 23.64
N LEU A 5 -6.11 0.75 23.49
CA LEU A 5 -5.45 0.18 22.32
C LEU A 5 -6.52 -0.47 21.44
N SER A 6 -6.64 -0.06 20.18
CA SER A 6 -7.54 -0.66 19.21
C SER A 6 -6.70 -1.34 18.12
N LEU A 7 -6.65 -2.67 18.12
CA LEU A 7 -5.94 -3.44 17.11
C LEU A 7 -6.90 -3.84 15.98
N PHE A 8 -6.70 -3.26 14.81
CA PHE A 8 -7.37 -3.68 13.58
C PHE A 8 -6.52 -4.74 12.89
N TYR A 9 -7.09 -5.92 12.70
CA TYR A 9 -6.35 -7.11 12.30
C TYR A 9 -7.09 -7.93 11.25
N ASP A 10 -6.33 -8.74 10.51
CA ASP A 10 -6.86 -9.75 9.61
C ASP A 10 -6.31 -11.12 10.02
N ILE A 11 -7.19 -12.12 10.25
CA ILE A 11 -6.77 -13.50 10.56
C ILE A 11 -5.81 -14.07 9.50
N LYS A 12 -5.99 -13.68 8.23
CA LYS A 12 -5.15 -14.12 7.11
C LYS A 12 -3.84 -13.35 6.96
N SER A 13 -3.63 -12.27 7.71
CA SER A 13 -2.39 -11.50 7.65
C SER A 13 -1.37 -12.08 8.62
N PRO A 14 -0.20 -12.58 8.16
CA PRO A 14 0.82 -13.10 9.07
C PRO A 14 1.37 -12.00 9.97
N ASN A 15 1.46 -10.76 9.46
CA ASN A 15 1.80 -9.59 10.26
C ASN A 15 0.81 -9.39 11.42
N SER A 16 -0.49 -9.59 11.18
CA SER A 16 -1.50 -9.46 12.25
C SER A 16 -1.34 -10.51 13.33
N TRP A 17 -0.99 -11.74 12.95
CA TRP A 17 -0.73 -12.82 13.90
C TRP A 17 0.46 -12.52 14.80
N ILE A 18 1.60 -12.15 14.20
CA ILE A 18 2.81 -11.81 14.96
C ILE A 18 2.52 -10.62 15.87
N PHE A 19 1.87 -9.56 15.35
CA PHE A 19 1.52 -8.37 16.12
C PHE A 19 0.62 -8.71 17.32
N PHE A 20 -0.36 -9.61 17.14
CA PHE A 20 -1.20 -10.13 18.21
C PHE A 20 -0.39 -10.85 19.29
N LYS A 21 0.52 -11.77 18.91
CA LYS A 21 1.37 -12.49 19.88
C LYS A 21 2.30 -11.56 20.66
N VAL A 22 2.95 -10.61 19.97
CA VAL A 22 3.84 -9.63 20.63
C VAL A 22 3.06 -8.73 21.60
N LEU A 23 1.88 -8.24 21.19
CA LEU A 23 1.02 -7.46 22.09
C LEU A 23 0.62 -8.27 23.33
N LYS A 24 0.28 -9.56 23.17
CA LYS A 24 -0.06 -10.43 24.31
C LYS A 24 1.10 -10.57 25.30
N GLN A 25 2.34 -10.58 24.83
CA GLN A 25 3.54 -10.59 25.69
C GLN A 25 3.77 -9.23 26.39
N LYS A 26 3.60 -8.11 25.67
CA LYS A 26 3.91 -6.76 26.18
C LYS A 26 2.85 -6.16 27.10
N ILE A 27 1.56 -6.43 26.86
CA ILE A 27 0.44 -5.84 27.63
C ILE A 27 0.55 -6.07 29.14
N PRO A 28 0.88 -7.28 29.65
CA PRO A 28 1.08 -7.49 31.10
C PRO A 28 2.17 -6.59 31.70
N GLU A 29 3.26 -6.33 30.97
CA GLU A 29 4.32 -5.42 31.40
C GLU A 29 3.84 -3.97 31.37
N TRP A 30 3.21 -3.55 30.28
CA TRP A 30 2.69 -2.19 30.14
C TRP A 30 1.64 -1.83 31.20
N ARG A 31 0.82 -2.80 31.62
CA ARG A 31 -0.16 -2.65 32.69
C ARG A 31 0.45 -2.30 34.05
N LYS A 32 1.76 -2.52 34.25
CA LYS A 32 2.48 -2.07 35.45
C LYS A 32 2.66 -0.56 35.50
N TYR A 33 2.66 0.11 34.35
CA TYR A 33 2.93 1.55 34.22
C TYR A 33 1.66 2.37 33.97
N ARG A 34 0.70 1.81 33.21
CA ARG A 34 -0.53 2.50 32.79
C ARG A 34 -1.73 1.56 32.83
N GLN A 35 -2.91 2.11 33.10
CA GLN A 35 -4.15 1.36 32.90
C GLN A 35 -4.41 1.20 31.40
N ILE A 36 -4.35 -0.03 30.90
CA ILE A 36 -4.46 -0.32 29.47
C ILE A 36 -5.64 -1.24 29.20
N THR A 37 -6.52 -0.78 28.32
CA THR A 37 -7.59 -1.56 27.71
C THR A 37 -7.19 -1.87 26.27
N ILE A 38 -7.51 -3.07 25.79
CA ILE A 38 -7.29 -3.46 24.40
C ILE A 38 -8.58 -3.98 23.79
N GLU A 39 -8.87 -3.53 22.58
CA GLU A 39 -9.98 -3.98 21.75
C GLU A 39 -9.43 -4.49 20.42
N TYR A 40 -10.05 -5.55 19.91
CA TYR A 40 -9.68 -6.18 18.65
C TYR A 40 -10.79 -5.95 17.62
N PHE A 41 -10.42 -5.55 16.41
CA PHE A 41 -11.34 -5.23 15.33
C PHE A 41 -10.99 -6.04 14.09
N PRO A 42 -11.88 -6.93 13.62
CA PRO A 42 -11.62 -7.74 12.45
C PRO A 42 -11.80 -6.89 11.20
N VAL A 43 -10.85 -6.99 10.27
CA VAL A 43 -10.80 -6.22 9.04
C VAL A 43 -10.43 -7.16 7.88
N ASN A 44 -11.10 -7.00 6.75
CA ASN A 44 -10.74 -7.73 5.54
C ASN A 44 -9.64 -6.96 4.79
N SER A 45 -8.39 -7.41 4.92
CA SER A 45 -7.25 -6.75 4.24
C SER A 45 -7.38 -6.79 2.72
N THR A 46 -8.11 -7.77 2.16
CA THR A 46 -8.36 -7.86 0.71
C THR A 46 -9.22 -6.70 0.23
N PHE A 47 -10.22 -6.29 1.03
CA PHE A 47 -11.04 -5.11 0.73
C PHE A 47 -10.16 -3.87 0.70
N LEU A 48 -9.39 -3.62 1.77
CA LEU A 48 -8.53 -2.44 1.86
C LEU A 48 -7.50 -2.38 0.72
N HIS A 49 -6.84 -3.50 0.42
CA HIS A 49 -5.84 -3.55 -0.64
C HIS A 49 -6.45 -3.26 -2.01
N ARG A 50 -7.62 -3.81 -2.31
CA ARG A 50 -8.32 -3.56 -3.57
C ARG A 50 -8.70 -2.09 -3.71
N GLU A 51 -9.23 -1.46 -2.66
CA GLU A 51 -9.61 -0.06 -2.69
C GLU A 51 -8.40 0.88 -2.80
N ILE A 52 -7.27 0.55 -2.16
CA ILE A 52 -6.06 1.40 -2.18
C ILE A 52 -5.29 1.25 -3.49
N TYR A 53 -5.06 0.01 -3.94
CA TYR A 53 -4.13 -0.29 -5.04
C TYR A 53 -4.83 -0.65 -6.35
N GLY A 54 -6.15 -0.87 -6.35
CA GLY A 54 -6.90 -1.29 -7.53
C GLY A 54 -6.56 -2.71 -8.01
N THR A 55 -5.84 -3.50 -7.20
CA THR A 55 -5.44 -4.87 -7.51
C THR A 55 -5.66 -5.79 -6.32
N ASP A 56 -5.77 -7.10 -6.58
CA ASP A 56 -5.77 -8.09 -5.51
C ASP A 56 -4.36 -8.19 -4.85
N LEU A 57 -4.31 -8.74 -3.64
CA LEU A 57 -3.10 -8.77 -2.81
C LEU A 57 -1.89 -9.38 -3.56
N LEU A 58 -0.74 -8.74 -3.41
CA LEU A 58 0.60 -9.01 -3.97
C LEU A 58 1.00 -10.51 -4.09
N CYS A 59 0.47 -11.22 -5.09
CA CYS A 59 0.91 -12.58 -5.42
C CYS A 59 1.95 -12.64 -6.55
N ASP A 60 2.24 -11.54 -7.27
CA ASP A 60 2.95 -11.67 -8.55
C ASP A 60 4.46 -11.45 -8.50
N ILE A 61 5.06 -11.16 -7.34
CA ILE A 61 6.52 -10.96 -7.24
C ILE A 61 7.14 -11.90 -6.21
N VAL A 62 7.62 -13.05 -6.68
CA VAL A 62 8.30 -14.10 -5.89
C VAL A 62 9.37 -13.53 -4.95
N ASN A 63 10.16 -12.56 -5.42
CA ASN A 63 11.20 -11.93 -4.61
C ASN A 63 10.65 -11.14 -3.41
N LYS A 64 9.49 -10.49 -3.56
CA LYS A 64 8.84 -9.79 -2.44
C LYS A 64 8.28 -10.78 -1.43
N LYS A 65 7.71 -11.89 -1.90
CA LYS A 65 7.23 -12.97 -1.03
C LYS A 65 8.36 -13.54 -0.17
N ASN A 66 9.47 -13.94 -0.79
CA ASN A 66 10.62 -14.51 -0.07
C ASN A 66 11.21 -13.51 0.93
N TYR A 67 11.30 -12.23 0.55
CA TYR A 67 11.72 -11.16 1.46
C TYR A 67 10.78 -11.03 2.66
N ALA A 68 9.45 -10.99 2.42
CA ALA A 68 8.46 -10.86 3.49
C ALA A 68 8.50 -12.06 4.45
N ILE A 69 8.62 -13.29 3.94
CA ILE A 69 8.74 -14.49 4.78
C ILE A 69 10.02 -14.44 5.63
N ASN A 70 11.14 -14.03 5.04
CA ASN A 70 12.39 -13.88 5.79
C ASN A 70 12.29 -12.79 6.87
N GLU A 71 11.65 -11.65 6.56
CA GLU A 71 11.39 -10.58 7.53
C GLU A 71 10.50 -11.07 8.69
N LEU A 72 9.41 -11.80 8.39
CA LEU A 72 8.55 -12.41 9.40
C LEU A 72 9.33 -13.36 10.32
N ASN A 73 10.20 -14.19 9.76
CA ASN A 73 11.04 -15.11 10.54
C ASN A 73 12.02 -14.36 11.44
N GLN A 74 12.64 -13.28 10.95
CA GLN A 74 13.53 -12.44 11.75
C GLN A 74 12.79 -11.74 12.90
N ILE A 75 11.55 -11.30 12.66
CA ILE A 75 10.70 -10.70 13.70
C ILE A 75 10.32 -11.76 14.74
N CYS A 76 9.98 -12.98 14.33
CA CYS A 76 9.75 -14.09 15.25
C CYS A 76 10.99 -14.36 16.12
N ASP A 77 12.18 -14.41 15.52
CA ASP A 77 13.44 -14.58 16.27
C ASP A 77 13.66 -13.44 17.27
N PHE A 78 13.44 -12.19 16.85
CA PHE A 78 13.61 -11.01 17.69
C PHE A 78 12.71 -11.03 18.94
N TYR A 79 11.45 -11.47 18.79
CA TYR A 79 10.48 -11.56 19.89
C TYR A 79 10.42 -12.94 20.57
N ASN A 80 11.33 -13.87 20.25
CA ASN A 80 11.30 -15.26 20.73
C ASN A 80 9.93 -15.94 20.52
N LEU A 81 9.35 -15.77 19.34
CA LEU A 81 8.09 -16.41 18.94
C LEU A 81 8.33 -17.69 18.15
N GLU A 82 7.42 -18.64 18.29
CA GLU A 82 7.41 -19.85 17.45
C GLU A 82 7.16 -19.47 15.98
N LYS A 83 8.04 -19.97 15.10
CA LYS A 83 7.90 -19.77 13.65
C LYS A 83 6.80 -20.68 13.13
N THR A 84 5.80 -20.08 12.49
CA THR A 84 4.72 -20.81 11.82
C THR A 84 5.02 -20.98 10.33
N ASN A 85 4.23 -21.81 9.64
CA ASN A 85 4.37 -21.98 8.20
C ASN A 85 3.78 -20.78 7.44
N PHE A 86 4.60 -19.74 7.24
CA PHE A 86 4.23 -18.55 6.46
C PHE A 86 4.15 -18.79 4.95
N GLU A 87 4.46 -19.99 4.44
CA GLU A 87 4.34 -20.30 3.00
C GLU A 87 2.88 -20.61 2.60
N ILE A 88 2.07 -21.06 3.57
CA ILE A 88 0.65 -21.42 3.38
C ILE A 88 -0.21 -20.21 2.98
N THR A 89 0.30 -19.01 3.21
CA THR A 89 -0.35 -17.72 2.96
C THR A 89 -0.94 -17.63 1.55
N ASP A 90 -0.23 -18.07 0.51
CA ASP A 90 -0.73 -18.00 -0.87
C ASP A 90 -1.95 -18.90 -1.11
N LEU A 91 -1.92 -20.13 -0.60
CA LEU A 91 -3.02 -21.08 -0.77
C LEU A 91 -4.28 -20.66 -0.01
N MET A 92 -4.10 -19.97 1.12
CA MET A 92 -5.20 -19.59 2.01
C MET A 92 -5.76 -18.19 1.73
N ILE A 93 -4.96 -17.27 1.18
CA ILE A 93 -5.40 -15.91 0.82
C ILE A 93 -6.58 -15.98 -0.15
N HIS A 94 -6.51 -16.87 -1.15
CA HIS A 94 -7.53 -16.98 -2.20
C HIS A 94 -8.85 -17.62 -1.77
N ARG A 95 -8.93 -18.26 -0.59
CA ARG A 95 -10.19 -18.85 -0.11
C ARG A 95 -11.12 -17.75 0.38
N SER A 96 -12.41 -17.78 0.04
CA SER A 96 -13.37 -16.78 0.54
C SER A 96 -13.41 -16.76 2.08
N SER A 97 -13.21 -15.58 2.68
CA SER A 97 -13.23 -15.38 4.14
C SER A 97 -14.27 -14.37 4.61
N ARG A 98 -15.19 -13.95 3.72
CA ARG A 98 -16.22 -12.97 4.07
C ARG A 98 -17.05 -13.40 5.28
N ALA A 99 -17.52 -14.65 5.29
CA ALA A 99 -18.30 -15.21 6.40
C ALA A 99 -17.53 -15.21 7.74
N LEU A 100 -16.20 -15.42 7.70
CA LEU A 100 -15.35 -15.38 8.90
C LEU A 100 -15.33 -13.98 9.52
N TYR A 101 -15.14 -12.91 8.73
CA TYR A 101 -15.07 -11.56 9.28
C TYR A 101 -16.42 -11.08 9.81
N LEU A 102 -17.52 -11.49 9.16
CA LEU A 102 -18.87 -11.21 9.61
C LEU A 102 -19.22 -11.95 10.91
N PHE A 103 -18.81 -13.22 11.01
CA PHE A 103 -18.91 -13.99 12.25
C PHE A 103 -18.11 -13.33 13.36
N LEU A 104 -16.85 -12.96 13.10
CA LEU A 104 -16.01 -12.23 14.05
C LEU A 104 -16.66 -10.89 14.48
N ASN A 105 -17.30 -10.17 13.55
CA ASN A 105 -17.92 -8.90 13.88
C ASN A 105 -19.12 -9.07 14.82
N LEU A 106 -19.98 -10.07 14.58
CA LEU A 106 -21.10 -10.38 15.48
C LEU A 106 -20.62 -10.90 16.83
N MET A 107 -19.61 -11.78 16.84
CA MET A 107 -19.03 -12.28 18.08
C MET A 107 -18.48 -11.16 18.95
N ARG A 108 -17.85 -10.14 18.34
CA ARG A 108 -17.39 -8.94 19.04
C ARG A 108 -18.54 -8.14 19.65
N GLN A 109 -19.67 -8.03 18.95
CA GLN A 109 -20.82 -7.22 19.38
C GLN A 109 -21.66 -7.95 20.45
N ASN A 110 -21.95 -9.23 20.23
CA ASN A 110 -22.91 -10.00 21.02
C ASN A 110 -22.26 -10.73 22.20
N HIS A 111 -20.98 -11.11 22.07
CA HIS A 111 -20.27 -12.01 22.98
C HIS A 111 -18.85 -11.51 23.29
N PRO A 112 -18.67 -10.24 23.73
CA PRO A 112 -17.35 -9.64 23.92
C PRO A 112 -16.47 -10.40 24.92
N GLU A 113 -17.06 -11.10 25.89
CA GLU A 113 -16.38 -11.91 26.90
C GLU A 113 -15.68 -13.14 26.31
N TYR A 114 -16.21 -13.72 25.23
CA TYR A 114 -15.59 -14.84 24.52
C TYR A 114 -14.67 -14.38 23.39
N TYR A 115 -14.81 -13.14 22.96
CA TYR A 115 -14.21 -12.66 21.72
C TYR A 115 -12.68 -12.74 21.71
N GLN A 116 -12.00 -12.36 22.79
CA GLN A 116 -10.55 -12.44 22.84
C GLN A 116 -10.04 -13.89 22.70
N ASN A 117 -10.68 -14.84 23.38
CA ASN A 117 -10.34 -16.27 23.30
C ASN A 117 -10.63 -16.82 21.90
N LEU A 118 -11.71 -16.37 21.25
CA LEU A 118 -12.03 -16.71 19.87
C LEU A 118 -10.93 -16.24 18.91
N VAL A 119 -10.48 -14.98 19.02
CA VAL A 119 -9.43 -14.43 18.16
C VAL A 119 -8.13 -15.20 18.30
N GLU A 120 -7.71 -15.49 19.53
CA GLU A 120 -6.53 -16.30 19.79
C GLU A 120 -6.63 -17.69 19.16
N LYS A 121 -7.75 -18.38 19.40
CA LYS A 121 -7.98 -19.71 18.88
C LYS A 121 -7.99 -19.74 17.35
N LEU A 122 -8.63 -18.76 16.72
CA LEU A 122 -8.67 -18.65 15.26
C LEU A 122 -7.29 -18.47 14.65
N PHE A 123 -6.46 -17.60 15.25
CA PHE A 123 -5.10 -17.43 14.76
C PHE A 123 -4.26 -18.70 14.94
N GLU A 124 -4.36 -19.39 16.09
CA GLU A 124 -3.65 -20.65 16.32
C GLU A 124 -4.08 -21.74 15.33
N ASP A 125 -5.38 -21.91 15.16
CA ASP A 125 -5.90 -22.88 14.23
C ASP A 125 -5.53 -22.54 12.77
N PHE A 126 -5.48 -21.26 12.41
CA PHE A 126 -5.11 -20.82 11.06
C PHE A 126 -3.60 -20.97 10.80
N TRP A 127 -2.74 -20.39 11.65
CA TRP A 127 -1.29 -20.28 11.39
C TRP A 127 -0.49 -21.46 11.89
N VAL A 128 -0.92 -22.11 12.98
CA VAL A 128 -0.21 -23.27 13.54
C VAL A 128 -0.76 -24.55 12.93
N LYS A 129 -2.10 -24.71 12.89
CA LYS A 129 -2.74 -25.95 12.41
C LYS A 129 -3.14 -25.91 10.94
N SER A 130 -2.94 -24.79 10.24
CA SER A 130 -3.26 -24.66 8.82
C SER A 130 -4.73 -24.94 8.49
N LEU A 131 -5.65 -24.65 9.41
CA LEU A 131 -7.09 -24.84 9.22
C LEU A 131 -7.71 -23.66 8.45
N SER A 132 -8.68 -23.97 7.59
CA SER A 132 -9.42 -22.95 6.84
C SER A 132 -10.83 -22.75 7.39
N PHE A 133 -11.31 -21.51 7.41
CA PHE A 133 -12.62 -21.14 7.98
C PHE A 133 -13.61 -20.70 6.91
N THR A 134 -13.97 -21.62 6.01
CA THR A 134 -14.87 -21.34 4.88
C THR A 134 -16.33 -21.72 5.14
N HIS A 135 -16.59 -22.58 6.13
CA HIS A 135 -17.92 -23.16 6.37
C HIS A 135 -18.42 -22.85 7.78
N THR A 136 -19.74 -22.71 7.91
CA THR A 136 -20.42 -22.48 9.19
C THR A 136 -20.15 -23.58 10.22
N ALA A 137 -19.96 -24.82 9.78
CA ALA A 137 -19.59 -25.94 10.66
C ALA A 137 -18.28 -25.66 11.43
N HIS A 138 -17.34 -24.92 10.84
CA HIS A 138 -16.10 -24.52 11.51
C HIS A 138 -16.37 -23.50 12.62
N PHE A 139 -17.33 -22.58 12.42
CA PHE A 139 -17.76 -21.61 13.43
C PHE A 139 -18.44 -22.30 14.62
N PHE A 140 -19.28 -23.31 14.36
CA PHE A 140 -19.85 -24.14 15.42
C PHE A 140 -18.80 -24.92 16.20
N LYS A 141 -17.81 -25.48 15.49
CA LYS A 141 -16.73 -26.22 16.14
C LYS A 141 -15.92 -25.30 17.06
N ILE A 142 -15.42 -24.18 16.54
CA ILE A 142 -14.57 -23.28 17.32
C ILE A 142 -15.34 -22.59 18.45
N GLY A 143 -16.59 -22.18 18.22
CA GLY A 143 -17.43 -21.55 19.23
C GLY A 143 -17.71 -22.49 20.41
N ARG A 144 -17.91 -23.80 20.15
CA ARG A 144 -18.04 -24.80 21.22
C ARG A 144 -16.71 -25.03 21.95
N GLU A 145 -15.59 -25.04 21.25
CA GLU A 145 -14.26 -25.21 21.87
C GLU A 145 -13.91 -24.06 22.82
N ILE A 146 -14.41 -22.84 22.58
CA ILE A 146 -14.24 -21.69 23.49
C ILE A 146 -15.36 -21.57 24.54
N GLY A 147 -16.31 -22.52 24.57
CA GLY A 147 -17.32 -22.64 25.62
C GLY A 147 -18.63 -21.88 25.39
N ILE A 148 -18.94 -21.43 24.16
CA ILE A 148 -20.21 -20.75 23.88
C ILE A 148 -21.35 -21.77 23.85
N PRO A 149 -22.47 -21.53 24.54
CA PRO A 149 -23.65 -22.39 24.46
C PRO A 149 -24.14 -22.54 23.02
N PHE A 150 -24.54 -23.76 22.64
CA PHE A 150 -24.94 -24.05 21.26
C PHE A 150 -26.07 -23.14 20.77
N GLY A 151 -27.09 -22.86 21.60
CA GLY A 151 -28.22 -22.01 21.19
C GLY A 151 -27.84 -20.55 20.91
N GLU A 152 -26.88 -20.00 21.65
CA GLU A 152 -26.37 -18.64 21.43
C GLU A 152 -25.49 -18.57 20.18
N LEU A 153 -24.68 -19.62 19.98
CA LEU A 153 -23.83 -19.75 18.80
C LEU A 153 -24.66 -19.94 17.53
N ASP A 154 -25.70 -20.77 17.58
CA ASP A 154 -26.65 -20.99 16.50
C ASP A 154 -27.33 -19.68 16.09
N LYS A 155 -27.88 -18.95 17.07
CA LYS A 155 -28.46 -17.63 16.85
C LYS A 155 -27.46 -16.66 16.20
N THR A 156 -26.21 -16.64 16.68
CA THR A 156 -25.17 -15.76 16.12
C THR A 156 -24.84 -16.14 14.68
N ILE A 157 -24.75 -17.44 14.37
CA ILE A 157 -24.43 -17.95 13.04
C ILE A 157 -25.57 -17.67 12.05
N MET A 158 -26.83 -17.81 12.48
CA MET A 158 -28.01 -17.51 11.67
C MET A 158 -28.03 -16.04 11.20
N HIS A 159 -27.46 -15.11 11.97
CA HIS A 159 -27.45 -13.68 11.69
C HIS A 159 -26.17 -13.18 10.99
N ILE A 160 -25.23 -14.06 10.61
CA ILE A 160 -23.95 -13.68 9.99
C ILE A 160 -24.14 -12.76 8.78
N ASP A 161 -25.09 -13.10 7.91
CA ASP A 161 -25.35 -12.40 6.65
C ASP A 161 -26.40 -11.26 6.80
N ASP A 162 -26.73 -10.86 8.04
CA ASP A 162 -27.62 -9.74 8.27
C ASP A 162 -27.04 -8.45 7.67
N ARG A 163 -27.92 -7.64 7.06
CA ARG A 163 -27.55 -6.40 6.37
C ARG A 163 -26.83 -5.41 7.29
N ASP A 164 -27.25 -5.33 8.55
CA ASP A 164 -26.65 -4.42 9.52
C ASP A 164 -25.23 -4.84 9.90
N ASN A 165 -24.96 -6.15 9.97
CA ASN A 165 -23.62 -6.67 10.22
C ASN A 165 -22.66 -6.34 9.07
N HIS A 166 -23.12 -6.53 7.83
CA HIS A 166 -22.36 -6.08 6.66
C HIS A 166 -22.08 -4.58 6.67
N ARG A 167 -23.10 -3.78 7.00
CA ARG A 167 -22.99 -2.32 7.04
C ARG A 167 -21.98 -1.87 8.09
N ASP A 168 -21.99 -2.45 9.28
CA ASP A 168 -21.02 -2.15 10.34
C ASP A 168 -19.59 -2.47 9.90
N MET A 169 -19.36 -3.66 9.31
CA MET A 169 -18.05 -4.06 8.81
C MET A 169 -17.53 -3.12 7.72
N VAL A 170 -18.35 -2.82 6.71
CA VAL A 170 -17.97 -1.92 5.61
C VAL A 170 -17.75 -0.49 6.11
N SER A 171 -18.60 -0.01 7.03
CA SER A 171 -18.43 1.33 7.63
C SER A 171 -17.10 1.46 8.36
N ARG A 172 -16.68 0.41 9.09
CA ARG A 172 -15.38 0.38 9.74
C ARG A 172 -14.23 0.39 8.74
N GLU A 173 -14.32 -0.40 7.68
CA GLU A 173 -13.28 -0.46 6.64
C GLU A 173 -13.16 0.89 5.89
N LEU A 174 -14.27 1.55 5.59
CA LEU A 174 -14.29 2.89 5.00
C LEU A 174 -13.71 3.94 5.95
N HIS A 175 -14.04 3.89 7.25
CA HIS A 175 -13.45 4.77 8.26
C HIS A 175 -11.92 4.61 8.29
N LEU A 176 -11.42 3.37 8.25
CA LEU A 176 -9.99 3.10 8.20
C LEU A 176 -9.32 3.68 6.94
N LEU A 177 -9.97 3.59 5.79
CA LEU A 177 -9.45 4.14 4.53
C LEU A 177 -9.48 5.67 4.48
N LEU A 178 -10.62 6.26 4.83
CA LEU A 178 -10.89 7.67 4.58
C LEU A 178 -10.41 8.57 5.73
N GLU A 179 -10.65 8.16 6.97
CA GLU A 179 -10.32 8.95 8.16
C GLU A 179 -8.92 8.62 8.69
N GLU A 180 -8.61 7.33 8.81
CA GLU A 180 -7.31 6.89 9.34
C GLU A 180 -6.21 6.82 8.27
N ARG A 181 -6.58 6.83 6.97
CA ARG A 181 -5.67 6.74 5.82
C ARG A 181 -4.69 5.56 5.92
N ILE A 182 -5.16 4.42 6.42
CA ILE A 182 -4.30 3.25 6.58
C ILE A 182 -3.91 2.67 5.23
N THR A 183 -2.65 2.21 5.12
CA THR A 183 -2.12 1.59 3.90
C THR A 183 -1.97 0.07 4.02
N SER A 184 -1.98 -0.45 5.24
CA SER A 184 -1.80 -1.87 5.53
C SER A 184 -2.39 -2.28 6.88
N ILE A 185 -2.50 -3.60 7.08
CA ILE A 185 -2.96 -4.27 8.31
C ILE A 185 -1.85 -5.21 8.80
N PRO A 186 -1.58 -5.29 10.11
CA PRO A 186 -2.33 -4.73 11.24
C PRO A 186 -2.21 -3.21 11.37
N TRP A 187 -3.19 -2.58 12.02
CA TRP A 187 -3.15 -1.17 12.45
C TRP A 187 -3.46 -1.11 13.95
N LEU A 188 -2.52 -0.60 14.74
CA LEU A 188 -2.73 -0.33 16.16
C LEU A 188 -3.04 1.16 16.34
N ARG A 189 -4.26 1.49 16.77
CA ARG A 189 -4.64 2.84 17.17
C ARG A 189 -4.56 2.98 18.69
N ILE A 190 -4.04 4.10 19.16
CA ILE A 190 -3.89 4.41 20.58
C ILE A 190 -4.71 5.66 20.88
N ASP A 191 -5.66 5.51 21.78
CA ASP A 191 -6.59 6.54 22.19
C ASP A 191 -6.40 6.84 23.70
N SER A 192 -6.54 8.11 24.07
CA SER A 192 -6.56 8.53 25.47
C SER A 192 -7.93 8.30 26.12
N ILE A 193 -7.95 7.82 27.35
CA ILE A 193 -9.16 7.76 28.19
C ILE A 193 -9.08 8.94 29.18
N PRO A 194 -10.14 9.76 29.36
CA PRO A 194 -11.55 9.49 29.03
C PRO A 194 -12.07 10.06 27.70
N ASN A 195 -11.36 10.98 27.05
CA ASN A 195 -11.92 11.74 25.93
C ASN A 195 -11.99 10.95 24.61
N ASN A 196 -11.50 9.70 24.57
CA ASN A 196 -11.27 8.91 23.35
C ASN A 196 -10.53 9.72 22.28
N GLN A 197 -9.68 10.65 22.70
CA GLN A 197 -8.91 11.45 21.77
C GLN A 197 -7.80 10.57 21.22
N LYS A 198 -7.81 10.38 19.90
CA LYS A 198 -6.77 9.69 19.15
C LYS A 198 -5.43 10.37 19.42
N LEU A 199 -4.47 9.59 19.89
CA LEU A 199 -3.10 10.04 20.11
C LEU A 199 -2.29 9.79 18.84
N PHE A 200 -2.14 8.53 18.45
CA PHE A 200 -1.45 8.11 17.23
C PHE A 200 -1.80 6.66 16.88
N GLY A 201 -1.37 6.21 15.70
CA GLY A 201 -1.46 4.80 15.32
C GLY A 201 -0.34 4.38 14.38
N PHE A 202 -0.11 3.08 14.26
CA PHE A 202 0.92 2.55 13.37
C PHE A 202 0.64 1.11 12.90
N THR A 203 1.23 0.75 11.75
CA THR A 203 1.13 -0.60 11.17
C THR A 203 2.35 -1.49 11.45
N ASN A 204 3.53 -0.88 11.63
CA ASN A 204 4.79 -1.61 11.77
C ASN A 204 4.98 -2.14 13.20
N ILE A 205 5.19 -3.45 13.34
CA ILE A 205 5.42 -4.11 14.63
C ILE A 205 6.63 -3.58 15.38
N LEU A 206 7.68 -3.15 14.68
CA LEU A 206 8.89 -2.60 15.30
C LEU A 206 8.64 -1.27 16.02
N ARG A 207 7.52 -0.59 15.72
CA ARG A 207 7.10 0.61 16.47
C ARG A 207 6.51 0.27 17.84
N LEU A 208 6.32 -1.01 18.18
CA LEU A 208 5.98 -1.42 19.54
C LEU A 208 7.11 -1.10 20.53
N GLU A 209 8.38 -1.10 20.10
CA GLU A 209 9.49 -0.69 20.98
C GLU A 209 9.46 0.80 21.29
N LEU A 210 9.01 1.63 20.34
CA LEU A 210 8.75 3.05 20.61
C LEU A 210 7.61 3.19 21.64
N LEU A 211 6.56 2.38 21.49
CA LEU A 211 5.43 2.41 22.41
C LEU A 211 5.81 1.94 23.83
N ASP A 212 6.72 0.96 23.96
CA ASP A 212 7.29 0.54 25.25
C ASP A 212 7.90 1.74 26.00
N GLU A 213 8.76 2.50 25.32
CA GLU A 213 9.42 3.66 25.90
C GLU A 213 8.40 4.73 26.32
N LEU A 214 7.41 5.01 25.46
CA LEU A 214 6.35 5.98 25.73
C LEU A 214 5.45 5.58 26.91
N ILE A 215 5.16 4.29 27.07
CA ILE A 215 4.36 3.78 28.19
C ILE A 215 5.17 3.83 29.49
N LYS A 216 6.47 3.53 29.43
CA LYS A 216 7.40 3.54 30.57
C LYS A 216 7.67 4.95 31.08
N THR A 217 7.61 5.99 30.22
CA THR A 217 7.85 7.38 30.66
C THR A 217 6.63 7.97 31.37
N PRO A 218 6.70 8.26 32.69
CA PRO A 218 5.55 8.69 33.47
C PRO A 218 5.03 10.09 33.10
N PHE A 219 5.91 10.97 32.60
CA PHE A 219 5.61 12.38 32.30
C PHE A 219 5.34 12.67 30.82
N TYR A 220 5.41 11.68 29.94
CA TYR A 220 5.07 11.89 28.54
C TYR A 220 3.55 11.99 28.41
N ASN A 221 3.04 13.22 28.43
CA ASN A 221 1.68 13.52 27.97
C ASN A 221 1.77 13.89 26.49
N PRO A 222 1.40 13.00 25.55
CA PRO A 222 1.38 13.34 24.12
C PRO A 222 0.47 14.54 23.79
N LEU A 223 -0.40 14.95 24.73
CA LEU A 223 -1.27 16.11 24.61
C LEU A 223 -0.64 17.44 25.12
N ASN A 224 0.51 17.42 25.80
CA ASN A 224 1.15 18.63 26.35
C ASN A 224 2.06 19.39 25.37
N TYR A 225 2.19 18.94 24.12
CA TYR A 225 2.80 19.77 23.07
C TYR A 225 1.76 20.75 22.53
N SER A 226 1.38 21.74 23.35
CA SER A 226 0.89 23.01 22.83
C SER A 226 2.10 23.82 22.40
N THR A 227 2.30 23.94 21.09
CA THR A 227 3.26 24.82 20.43
C THR A 227 3.23 26.23 21.01
N GLU A 228 4.21 26.61 21.83
CA GLU A 228 4.52 28.01 22.09
C GLU A 228 5.18 28.60 20.83
N GLU A 229 4.62 29.70 20.33
CA GLU A 229 5.03 30.42 19.13
C GLU A 229 6.50 30.85 19.19
N ILE A 230 7.33 30.35 18.27
CA ILE A 230 8.60 30.98 17.95
C ILE A 230 8.60 31.34 16.47
N ILE A 231 8.53 32.65 16.22
CA ILE A 231 8.52 33.32 14.92
C ILE A 231 9.78 32.93 14.13
N TYR A 232 9.63 32.19 13.03
CA TYR A 232 10.72 31.91 12.09
C TYR A 232 10.72 32.93 10.93
N LYS A 233 11.86 33.61 10.75
CA LYS A 233 12.25 34.23 9.47
C LYS A 233 12.67 33.12 8.51
N LYS A 234 12.12 33.16 7.31
CA LYS A 234 12.29 32.16 6.25
C LYS A 234 13.32 32.66 5.25
N ASP A 235 14.44 31.96 5.12
CA ASP A 235 15.46 32.24 4.10
C ASP A 235 14.94 31.86 2.70
N GLU A 236 15.02 32.80 1.76
CA GLU A 236 14.41 32.73 0.42
C GLU A 236 15.23 31.94 -0.62
N GLU A 237 16.44 31.46 -0.28
CA GLU A 237 17.40 30.95 -1.28
C GLU A 237 17.17 29.51 -1.75
N GLU A 238 16.49 28.63 -0.98
CA GLU A 238 16.28 27.23 -1.41
C GLU A 238 15.14 27.04 -2.43
N LYS A 239 14.24 28.02 -2.54
CA LYS A 239 13.07 27.92 -3.42
C LYS A 239 13.42 28.11 -4.91
N THR A 240 14.43 28.91 -5.21
CA THR A 240 14.84 29.27 -6.58
C THR A 240 15.54 28.13 -7.31
N VAL A 241 16.28 27.27 -6.59
CA VAL A 241 17.03 26.16 -7.20
C VAL A 241 16.11 25.01 -7.65
N LEU A 242 15.03 24.74 -6.91
CA LEU A 242 14.11 23.64 -7.25
C LEU A 242 13.13 24.02 -8.38
N GLU A 243 12.76 25.29 -8.49
CA GLU A 243 11.86 25.77 -9.55
C GLU A 243 12.55 25.89 -10.92
N GLN A 244 13.87 26.13 -10.94
CA GLN A 244 14.63 26.19 -12.20
C GLN A 244 14.85 24.83 -12.87
N TRP A 245 14.77 23.70 -12.15
CA TRP A 245 15.11 22.39 -12.71
C TRP A 245 13.90 21.60 -13.27
N LEU A 246 12.68 21.95 -12.85
CA LEU A 246 11.45 21.25 -13.26
C LEU A 246 10.58 22.14 -14.14
N ASP A 247 10.96 22.29 -15.43
CA ASP A 247 10.07 22.85 -16.44
C ASP A 247 8.87 21.90 -16.69
N ARG A 248 7.85 22.03 -15.84
CA ARG A 248 6.61 21.25 -15.84
C ARG A 248 5.91 21.23 -17.20
N ASN A 249 6.18 22.21 -18.07
CA ASN A 249 5.59 22.30 -19.39
C ASN A 249 6.27 21.39 -20.42
N ARG A 250 7.54 21.01 -20.23
CA ARG A 250 8.20 19.99 -21.06
C ARG A 250 7.73 18.57 -20.69
N LEU A 251 7.59 18.30 -19.39
CA LEU A 251 7.17 16.98 -18.89
C LEU A 251 5.70 16.68 -19.25
N LYS A 252 4.82 17.70 -19.20
CA LYS A 252 3.43 17.58 -19.68
C LYS A 252 3.35 17.34 -21.19
N ARG A 253 4.21 17.97 -21.99
CA ARG A 253 4.24 17.76 -23.45
C ARG A 253 4.71 16.35 -23.82
N ALA A 254 5.76 15.84 -23.14
CA ALA A 254 6.23 14.47 -23.32
C ALA A 254 5.17 13.41 -22.95
N MET A 255 4.48 13.60 -21.83
CA MET A 255 3.38 12.72 -21.39
C MET A 255 2.18 12.72 -22.35
N LYS A 256 1.87 13.88 -22.95
CA LYS A 256 0.78 14.00 -23.92
C LYS A 256 1.14 13.29 -25.24
N PHE A 257 2.40 13.37 -25.65
CA PHE A 257 2.93 12.67 -26.83
C PHE A 257 2.94 11.14 -26.62
N LEU A 258 3.36 10.66 -25.45
CA LEU A 258 3.27 9.25 -25.07
C LEU A 258 1.81 8.76 -25.05
N LYS A 259 0.88 9.50 -24.44
CA LYS A 259 -0.55 9.13 -24.45
C LYS A 259 -1.14 9.06 -25.87
N MET A 260 -0.64 9.85 -26.80
CA MET A 260 -1.07 9.83 -28.19
C MET A 260 -0.52 8.60 -28.94
N LEU A 261 0.75 8.25 -28.72
CA LEU A 261 1.39 7.06 -29.30
C LEU A 261 0.78 5.74 -28.78
N PHE A 262 0.33 5.71 -27.52
CA PHE A 262 -0.23 4.51 -26.88
C PHE A 262 -1.76 4.36 -26.99
N ARG A 263 -2.44 5.09 -27.90
CA ARG A 263 -3.87 4.88 -28.20
C ARG A 263 -4.17 3.65 -29.07
N LEU A 264 -3.15 2.91 -29.52
CA LEU A 264 -3.32 1.56 -30.07
C LEU A 264 -3.57 0.55 -28.93
N LYS A 265 -4.54 -0.33 -29.14
CA LYS A 265 -5.17 -1.33 -28.24
C LYS A 265 -4.24 -2.33 -27.49
N LEU A 266 -3.00 -1.98 -27.16
CA LEU A 266 -2.04 -2.86 -26.48
C LEU A 266 -1.96 -2.67 -24.95
N VAL A 267 -2.63 -1.67 -24.37
CA VAL A 267 -2.46 -1.31 -22.95
C VAL A 267 -3.26 -2.20 -21.98
N SER A 268 -4.10 -3.12 -22.44
CA SER A 268 -4.85 -4.01 -21.53
C SER A 268 -4.00 -5.11 -20.87
N ARG A 269 -2.68 -5.18 -21.15
CA ARG A 269 -1.76 -6.19 -20.56
C ARG A 269 -0.38 -5.66 -20.14
N CYS A 270 -0.17 -4.35 -20.10
CA CYS A 270 1.03 -3.81 -19.45
C CYS A 270 0.68 -3.51 -17.99
N PRO A 271 1.33 -4.13 -16.99
CA PRO A 271 1.21 -3.67 -15.63
C PRO A 271 1.82 -2.28 -15.60
N THR A 272 0.96 -1.25 -15.58
CA THR A 272 1.38 0.10 -15.24
C THR A 272 2.05 0.00 -13.88
N VAL A 273 3.37 0.12 -13.89
CA VAL A 273 4.22 0.24 -12.71
C VAL A 273 3.90 1.60 -12.09
N PHE A 274 2.75 1.68 -11.41
CA PHE A 274 2.48 2.70 -10.42
C PHE A 274 3.37 2.35 -9.22
N ILE A 275 4.61 2.86 -9.24
CA ILE A 275 5.39 3.01 -8.02
C ILE A 275 4.78 4.22 -7.30
N THR A 276 3.60 4.00 -6.75
CA THR A 276 3.13 4.80 -5.62
C THR A 276 4.04 4.41 -4.48
N ARG A 277 4.72 5.42 -3.95
CA ARG A 277 5.65 5.44 -2.83
C ARG A 277 5.19 4.53 -1.67
N LEU A 278 5.46 3.24 -1.76
CA LEU A 278 5.43 2.27 -0.65
C LEU A 278 6.80 2.30 0.03
N ILE A 279 7.19 3.48 0.46
CA ILE A 279 8.11 3.66 1.57
C ILE A 279 7.20 3.88 2.78
N SER A 280 7.59 3.34 3.92
CA SER A 280 6.96 3.55 5.22
C SER A 280 7.10 5.00 5.71
N ASP A 281 6.80 5.97 4.86
CA ASP A 281 6.54 7.37 5.21
C ASP A 281 5.08 7.46 5.68
N ALA A 282 4.64 6.59 6.60
CA ALA A 282 3.52 6.96 7.45
C ALA A 282 4.12 7.88 8.51
N PRO A 283 4.05 9.22 8.36
CA PRO A 283 4.60 10.13 9.36
C PRO A 283 3.99 9.80 10.73
N LEU A 284 4.73 10.11 11.79
CA LEU A 284 4.10 10.32 13.09
C LEU A 284 3.12 11.48 12.91
N THR A 285 1.83 11.15 12.83
CA THR A 285 0.78 12.13 12.57
C THR A 285 0.45 12.83 13.88
N VAL A 286 1.05 13.99 14.12
CA VAL A 286 0.72 14.85 15.27
C VAL A 286 -0.07 16.04 14.76
N ARG A 287 -1.17 16.38 15.41
CA ARG A 287 -2.04 17.49 14.99
C ARG A 287 -1.44 18.80 15.47
N GLY A 288 -0.74 19.53 14.59
CA GLY A 288 -0.24 20.88 14.84
C GLY A 288 -1.22 21.96 14.35
N SER A 289 -1.29 23.08 15.07
CA SER A 289 -2.11 24.25 14.74
C SER A 289 -1.23 25.39 14.20
N ASN A 290 -1.11 25.54 12.88
CA ASN A 290 -0.62 26.78 12.26
C ASN A 290 -1.37 27.08 10.95
N GLU A 291 -1.49 28.36 10.59
CA GLU A 291 -2.16 28.80 9.36
C GLU A 291 -1.36 28.41 8.11
N PRO A 292 -1.99 27.77 7.10
CA PRO A 292 -1.30 27.33 5.91
C PRO A 292 -1.01 28.46 4.92
N LEU A 293 0.16 28.37 4.28
CA LEU A 293 0.61 29.23 3.17
C LEU A 293 -0.37 29.15 1.98
N LYS A 294 -1.06 30.27 1.72
CA LYS A 294 -2.00 30.45 0.61
C LYS A 294 -1.39 30.08 -0.74
N LYS A 295 -1.83 28.95 -1.32
CA LYS A 295 -1.84 28.75 -2.77
C LYS A 295 -3.18 29.26 -3.30
N ILE A 296 -3.12 30.18 -4.26
CA ILE A 296 -4.33 30.76 -4.87
C ILE A 296 -4.89 29.74 -5.86
N TYR A 297 -6.00 29.10 -5.50
CA TYR A 297 -6.79 28.30 -6.44
C TYR A 297 -7.91 29.17 -7.02
N LYS A 298 -8.26 28.95 -8.30
CA LYS A 298 -9.23 29.79 -9.03
C LYS A 298 -10.69 29.62 -8.59
N ASP A 299 -10.99 28.61 -7.76
CA ASP A 299 -12.35 28.29 -7.34
C ASP A 299 -12.47 28.37 -5.80
N PRO A 300 -13.17 29.36 -5.23
CA PRO A 300 -13.24 29.62 -3.79
C PRO A 300 -13.93 28.51 -2.98
N SER A 301 -14.76 27.70 -3.64
CA SER A 301 -15.55 26.63 -3.00
C SER A 301 -14.68 25.40 -2.70
N LEU A 302 -13.86 24.99 -3.67
CA LEU A 302 -12.87 23.91 -3.55
C LEU A 302 -11.75 24.26 -2.55
N GLN A 303 -11.37 25.54 -2.47
CA GLN A 303 -10.33 25.98 -1.57
C GLN A 303 -10.73 25.84 -0.09
N LYS A 304 -11.98 26.17 0.27
CA LYS A 304 -12.52 25.95 1.63
C LYS A 304 -12.63 24.46 2.02
N GLU A 305 -12.84 23.60 1.04
CA GLU A 305 -12.94 22.16 1.28
C GLU A 305 -11.54 21.56 1.45
N PHE A 306 -10.56 21.90 0.61
CA PHE A 306 -9.18 21.43 0.76
C PHE A 306 -8.45 21.99 1.99
N GLU A 307 -8.67 23.26 2.36
CA GLU A 307 -8.11 23.87 3.58
C GLU A 307 -8.60 23.18 4.87
N LYS A 308 -9.72 22.45 4.83
CA LYS A 308 -10.23 21.65 5.96
C LYS A 308 -9.47 20.33 6.17
N TYR A 309 -8.72 19.85 5.18
CA TYR A 309 -8.24 18.45 5.14
C TYR A 309 -6.73 18.25 4.91
N GLU A 310 -5.95 19.31 4.75
CA GLU A 310 -4.51 19.24 4.50
C GLU A 310 -3.72 19.80 5.70
N MET A 311 -3.52 19.01 6.77
CA MET A 311 -2.50 19.28 7.80
C MET A 311 -1.98 17.99 8.45
N MET A 312 -0.84 17.52 7.96
CA MET A 312 0.17 16.81 8.74
C MET A 312 1.50 17.38 8.28
N ASP A 313 2.06 18.30 9.05
CA ASP A 313 3.39 18.82 8.75
C ASP A 313 4.44 17.79 9.20
N PRO A 314 5.51 17.59 8.41
CA PRO A 314 6.63 16.75 8.82
C PRO A 314 7.31 17.38 10.05
N VAL A 315 7.44 16.62 11.14
CA VAL A 315 8.17 17.03 12.35
C VAL A 315 9.67 17.05 12.04
N ASP A 316 10.33 18.19 12.28
CA ASP A 316 11.78 18.30 12.05
C ASP A 316 12.55 17.51 13.12
N ILE A 317 13.60 16.79 12.72
CA ILE A 317 14.38 15.91 13.63
C ILE A 317 14.95 16.69 14.81
N ASN A 318 15.22 17.99 14.60
CA ASN A 318 15.78 18.88 15.61
C ASN A 318 14.77 19.24 16.73
N GLU A 319 13.47 19.00 16.51
CA GLU A 319 12.40 19.24 17.48
C GLU A 319 12.22 18.06 18.47
N LEU A 320 12.83 16.90 18.19
CA LEU A 320 12.80 15.75 19.09
C LEU A 320 13.74 15.93 20.28
N SER A 321 13.45 15.28 21.42
CA SER A 321 14.36 15.32 22.58
C SER A 321 15.72 14.69 22.24
N ARG A 322 16.82 15.14 22.89
CA ARG A 322 18.21 14.75 22.55
C ARG A 322 18.43 13.24 22.37
N VAL A 323 17.72 12.41 23.13
CA VAL A 323 17.78 10.93 23.03
C VAL A 323 17.12 10.44 21.74
N HIS A 324 15.96 10.99 21.39
CA HIS A 324 15.22 10.66 20.18
C HIS A 324 15.86 11.22 18.91
N GLN A 325 16.60 12.34 18.99
CA GLN A 325 17.40 12.84 17.87
C GLN A 325 18.44 11.82 17.39
N GLY A 326 19.07 11.10 18.33
CA GLY A 326 20.05 10.05 18.00
C GLY A 326 19.41 8.90 17.20
N ILE A 327 18.26 8.42 17.65
CA ILE A 327 17.52 7.33 17.01
C ILE A 327 16.95 7.78 15.67
N ALA A 328 16.33 8.97 15.60
CA ALA A 328 15.80 9.53 14.36
C ALA A 328 16.89 9.73 13.30
N ARG A 329 18.06 10.26 13.68
CA ARG A 329 19.21 10.41 12.75
C ARG A 329 19.76 9.07 12.28
N GLN A 330 19.78 8.04 13.13
CA GLN A 330 20.18 6.70 12.71
C GLN A 330 19.16 6.09 11.73
N LEU A 331 17.86 6.25 12.02
CA LEU A 331 16.79 5.77 11.15
C LEU A 331 16.82 6.47 9.79
N ASP A 332 17.02 7.78 9.78
CA ASP A 332 17.14 8.58 8.56
C ASP A 332 18.36 8.21 7.75
N LYS A 333 19.50 7.95 8.40
CA LYS A 333 20.70 7.48 7.69
C LYS A 333 20.48 6.12 7.05
N VAL A 334 19.81 5.19 7.75
CA VAL A 334 19.45 3.87 7.20
C VAL A 334 18.43 4.01 6.07
N ASN A 335 17.44 4.87 6.23
CA ASN A 335 16.45 5.18 5.19
C ASN A 335 17.10 5.83 3.97
N GLU A 336 18.02 6.77 4.14
CA GLU A 336 18.71 7.43 3.03
C GLU A 336 19.52 6.43 2.20
N VAL A 337 20.25 5.50 2.85
CA VAL A 337 20.94 4.40 2.18
C VAL A 337 19.96 3.52 1.42
N ARG A 338 18.84 3.13 2.06
CA ARG A 338 17.80 2.29 1.45
C ARG A 338 17.16 2.97 0.24
N VAL A 339 16.87 4.26 0.35
CA VAL A 339 16.30 5.09 -0.73
C VAL A 339 17.30 5.19 -1.88
N LYS A 340 18.57 5.47 -1.62
CA LYS A 340 19.62 5.50 -2.66
C LYS A 340 19.73 4.16 -3.39
N GLU A 341 19.75 3.04 -2.68
CA GLU A 341 19.79 1.70 -3.30
C GLU A 341 18.55 1.41 -4.16
N MET A 342 17.35 1.77 -3.67
CA MET A 342 16.13 1.64 -4.45
C MET A 342 16.15 2.50 -5.72
N PHE A 343 16.58 3.77 -5.62
CA PHE A 343 16.70 4.65 -6.78
C PHE A 343 17.70 4.12 -7.80
N ILE A 344 18.86 3.60 -7.37
CA ILE A 344 19.85 3.00 -8.26
C ILE A 344 19.24 1.79 -8.99
N ARG A 345 18.50 0.93 -8.28
CA ARG A 345 17.87 -0.25 -8.86
C ARG A 345 16.77 0.11 -9.85
N ILE A 346 15.93 1.10 -9.53
CA ILE A 346 14.89 1.62 -10.44
C ILE A 346 15.52 2.26 -11.68
N TYR A 347 16.56 3.07 -11.49
CA TYR A 347 17.25 3.74 -12.59
C TYR A 347 17.91 2.76 -13.57
N ARG A 348 18.50 1.66 -13.06
CA ARG A 348 18.97 0.56 -13.91
C ARG A 348 17.82 -0.08 -14.70
N GLY A 349 16.67 -0.29 -14.07
CA GLY A 349 15.47 -0.79 -14.73
C GLY A 349 14.97 0.14 -15.86
N MET A 350 14.93 1.45 -15.61
CA MET A 350 14.53 2.43 -16.61
C MET A 350 15.48 2.49 -17.81
N LYS A 351 16.81 2.36 -17.60
CA LYS A 351 17.78 2.29 -18.69
C LYS A 351 17.52 1.10 -19.61
N VAL A 352 17.29 -0.08 -19.04
CA VAL A 352 16.98 -1.30 -19.81
C VAL A 352 15.67 -1.13 -20.57
N CYS A 353 14.62 -0.58 -19.94
CA CYS A 353 13.35 -0.32 -20.61
C CYS A 353 13.49 0.68 -21.78
N THR A 354 14.24 1.76 -21.56
CA THR A 354 14.51 2.78 -22.60
C THR A 354 15.26 2.16 -23.78
N PHE A 355 16.23 1.28 -23.52
CA PHE A 355 16.95 0.54 -24.56
C PHE A 355 16.01 -0.34 -25.38
N TRP A 356 15.12 -1.11 -24.74
CA TRP A 356 14.14 -1.94 -25.45
C TRP A 356 13.17 -1.11 -26.30
N VAL A 357 12.72 0.03 -25.79
CA VAL A 357 11.88 0.95 -26.58
C VAL A 357 12.61 1.46 -27.81
N LEU A 358 13.90 1.84 -27.68
CA LEU A 358 14.73 2.25 -28.83
C LEU A 358 14.91 1.12 -29.85
N VAL A 359 15.10 -0.13 -29.40
CA VAL A 359 15.21 -1.30 -30.30
C VAL A 359 13.91 -1.51 -31.08
N VAL A 360 12.75 -1.41 -30.43
CA VAL A 360 11.44 -1.52 -31.11
C VAL A 360 11.26 -0.42 -32.16
N PHE A 361 11.64 0.82 -31.83
CA PHE A 361 11.63 1.92 -32.81
C PHE A 361 12.58 1.65 -33.97
N ALA A 362 13.80 1.17 -33.72
CA ALA A 362 14.77 0.85 -34.75
C ALA A 362 14.26 -0.22 -35.73
N ILE A 363 13.63 -1.29 -35.21
CA ILE A 363 13.01 -2.34 -36.03
C ILE A 363 11.87 -1.75 -36.89
N TYR A 364 11.02 -0.90 -36.31
CA TYR A 364 9.93 -0.26 -37.05
C TYR A 364 10.43 0.64 -38.18
N PHE A 365 11.43 1.49 -37.91
CA PHE A 365 12.03 2.34 -38.94
C PHE A 365 12.73 1.53 -40.02
N TYR A 366 13.45 0.46 -39.65
CA TYR A 366 14.07 -0.44 -40.61
C TYR A 366 13.02 -1.11 -41.51
N GLY A 367 11.89 -1.57 -40.95
CA GLY A 367 10.81 -2.14 -41.74
C GLY A 367 10.18 -1.15 -42.73
N CYS A 368 9.98 0.10 -42.32
CA CYS A 368 9.48 1.14 -43.23
C CYS A 368 10.49 1.46 -44.34
N TYR A 369 11.78 1.48 -44.03
CA TYR A 369 12.84 1.71 -45.01
C TYR A 369 12.96 0.55 -46.00
N ALA A 370 12.88 -0.70 -45.53
CA ALA A 370 12.91 -1.89 -46.37
C ALA A 370 11.72 -1.94 -47.34
N LEU A 371 10.51 -1.63 -46.86
CA LEU A 371 9.32 -1.50 -47.72
C LEU A 371 9.49 -0.39 -48.78
N GLY A 372 10.15 0.71 -48.42
CA GLY A 372 10.50 1.78 -49.37
C GLY A 372 11.48 1.31 -50.46
N GLN A 373 12.41 0.41 -50.12
CA GLN A 373 13.32 -0.16 -51.11
C GLN A 373 12.64 -1.19 -52.02
N GLU A 374 11.73 -2.02 -51.48
CA GLU A 374 10.95 -2.96 -52.29
C GLU A 374 10.04 -2.24 -53.28
N THR A 375 9.30 -1.23 -52.82
CA THR A 375 8.43 -0.42 -53.71
C THR A 375 9.22 0.31 -54.80
N PHE A 376 10.41 0.81 -54.48
CA PHE A 376 11.28 1.44 -55.48
C PHE A 376 11.83 0.43 -56.52
N LEU A 377 12.11 -0.81 -56.10
CA LEU A 377 12.50 -1.88 -57.01
C LEU A 377 11.35 -2.31 -57.93
N GLU A 378 10.11 -2.36 -57.41
CA GLU A 378 8.92 -2.62 -58.21
C GLU A 378 8.69 -1.52 -59.26
N GLU A 379 8.88 -0.23 -58.91
CA GLU A 379 8.80 0.89 -59.86
C GLU A 379 9.86 0.76 -60.98
N ILE A 380 11.11 0.41 -60.64
CA ILE A 380 12.16 0.18 -61.63
C ILE A 380 11.84 -1.01 -62.54
N ASP A 381 11.34 -2.12 -61.98
CA ASP A 381 10.96 -3.29 -62.77
C ASP A 381 9.79 -2.98 -63.71
N GLU A 382 8.84 -2.14 -63.29
CA GLU A 382 7.73 -1.65 -64.13
C GLU A 382 8.23 -0.72 -65.25
N GLU A 383 9.13 0.23 -64.95
CA GLU A 383 9.75 1.10 -65.96
C GLU A 383 10.55 0.29 -67.00
N ILE A 384 11.37 -0.68 -66.56
CA ILE A 384 12.13 -1.55 -67.47
C ILE A 384 11.19 -2.43 -68.31
N ALA A 385 10.08 -2.91 -67.73
CA ALA A 385 9.08 -3.68 -68.46
C ALA A 385 8.35 -2.83 -69.51
N ILE A 386 8.07 -1.55 -69.22
CA ILE A 386 7.50 -0.60 -70.17
C ILE A 386 8.52 -0.31 -71.28
N GLU A 387 9.78 0.00 -70.98
CA GLU A 387 10.83 0.23 -72.00
C GLU A 387 11.07 -1.02 -72.87
N ARG A 388 11.03 -2.23 -72.29
CA ARG A 388 11.10 -3.49 -73.04
C ARG A 388 9.82 -3.82 -73.81
N GLY A 389 8.66 -3.38 -73.31
CA GLY A 389 7.36 -3.52 -73.96
C GLY A 389 7.20 -2.57 -75.15
N GLU A 390 7.75 -1.36 -75.05
CA GLU A 390 7.90 -0.43 -76.17
C GLU A 390 8.87 -0.96 -77.23
N LEU A 391 9.82 -1.83 -76.85
CA LEU A 391 10.63 -2.63 -77.79
C LEU A 391 9.88 -3.83 -78.40
N MET A 392 8.60 -4.04 -78.12
CA MET A 392 7.79 -5.13 -78.65
C MET A 392 6.42 -4.74 -79.25
N VAL A 393 6.26 -3.62 -79.97
CA VAL A 393 5.27 -3.53 -81.08
C VAL A 393 5.66 -2.50 -82.16
N ASP A 394 6.12 -2.94 -83.34
CA ASP A 394 5.71 -2.36 -84.66
C ASP A 394 4.32 -2.85 -85.03
N ASP A 395 3.65 -2.52 -86.12
CA ASP A 395 2.60 -3.37 -86.72
C ASP A 395 2.97 -3.70 -88.20
N SER A 396 3.74 -4.73 -88.52
CA SER A 396 3.13 -6.06 -88.66
C SER A 396 3.02 -6.83 -87.34
N GLY A 397 3.59 -6.21 -86.33
CA GLY A 397 3.86 -6.53 -84.93
C GLY A 397 5.26 -6.01 -84.54
N LYS A 398 6.02 -5.46 -85.52
CA LYS A 398 7.49 -5.49 -85.59
C LYS A 398 8.23 -4.19 -85.27
N THR A 399 8.89 -4.14 -84.13
CA THR A 399 9.74 -3.02 -83.72
C THR A 399 10.91 -2.74 -84.67
N ILE A 400 11.14 -1.45 -84.91
CA ILE A 400 12.20 -0.87 -85.75
C ILE A 400 13.47 -0.69 -84.90
N PRO A 401 14.68 -0.99 -85.42
CA PRO A 401 15.92 -0.68 -84.72
C PRO A 401 16.24 0.82 -84.78
N THR A 402 16.41 1.44 -83.61
CA THR A 402 16.93 2.80 -83.46
C THR A 402 18.45 2.83 -83.67
N ASN A 403 18.91 3.79 -84.49
CA ASN A 403 20.31 4.24 -84.50
C ASN A 403 20.64 5.01 -83.20
#